data_AF-A0A4E0RX85-F1
#
_entry.id   AF-A0A4E0RX85-F1
#
_cell.length_a   1.000
_cell.length_b   1.000
_cell.length_c   1.000
_cell.angle_alpha   90.00
_cell.angle_beta   90.00
_cell.angle_gamma   90.00
#
_symmetry.space_group_name_H-M   'P 1'
#
loop_
_entity.id
_entity.type
_entity.pdbx_description
1 polymer ?
#
loop_
_entity_poly.entity_id
_entity_poly.type
_entity_poly.pdbx_seq_one_letter_code
_entity_poly.pdbx_strand_id
1 'polypeptide(L)'
;MSLPPHGIPFYPLANPRGVERSCEVCGNPALLQCPLCRVTYYCGTEHQKIDWVGIHEKICNNLMSLRKPVPFIASEDERRKLKDEIRDKNIRMVALTQLVGQKLLFQGKPEEAVPAALQCLKFTADAYGLASVELVSPYLILAESSIGLNRLCQAETYLAQAQWTMLKTQHECSNAIRSQLHRKLGLLYAAKGDYEAALESLAKDIFYASCEFGTDHIRTAGGYFQMAEVFHAMHKREEEHCIEANTKAPYESVGLIGPSTAPKIPGASKHSALEMAKCSTSTQPCNQFHFGDELEIQTPGDKIPLADSLYSRVVDIWAAHLGDIVRSLMYRPVVPEGIGAVVAEITQVDKKTLDEAQKAEAEKMLRAIESYRHERLVARSLGSFAHGLGDPDPKVRLLLALSMLNFVLERRSKAAQYLAEAKVANGFAAPHAQISAEIELMTNALEEVQPSCITAKA
;
A
#
# COMPACT_ATOMS: atom_id res chain seq x y z
N MET A 1 -18.81 -3.25 -14.52
CA MET A 1 -17.52 -3.45 -15.22
C MET A 1 -17.83 -3.64 -16.69
N SER A 2 -17.20 -2.88 -17.57
CA SER A 2 -17.31 -3.07 -19.02
C SER A 2 -16.64 -4.39 -19.39
N LEU A 3 -17.32 -5.23 -20.15
CA LEU A 3 -16.71 -6.44 -20.72
C LEU A 3 -15.71 -6.02 -21.81
N PRO A 4 -14.56 -6.72 -21.94
CA PRO A 4 -13.64 -6.44 -23.04
C PRO A 4 -14.33 -6.71 -24.38
N PRO A 5 -14.00 -5.95 -25.44
CA PRO A 5 -14.49 -6.24 -26.77
C PRO A 5 -13.97 -7.60 -27.26
N HIS A 6 -14.74 -8.30 -28.09
CA HIS A 6 -14.32 -9.61 -28.61
C HIS A 6 -12.98 -9.50 -29.36
N GLY A 7 -11.97 -10.23 -28.86
CA GLY A 7 -10.64 -10.26 -29.47
C GLY A 7 -10.68 -10.82 -30.90
N ILE A 8 -9.91 -10.23 -31.79
CA ILE A 8 -9.74 -10.74 -33.16
C ILE A 8 -8.78 -11.93 -33.11
N PRO A 9 -9.13 -13.12 -33.64
CA PRO A 9 -8.21 -14.23 -33.74
C PRO A 9 -6.92 -13.84 -34.47
N PHE A 10 -5.79 -14.15 -33.86
CA PHE A 10 -4.46 -13.83 -34.38
C PHE A 10 -3.65 -15.11 -34.53
N TYR A 11 -3.01 -15.29 -35.69
CA TYR A 11 -2.23 -16.48 -36.01
C TYR A 11 -0.73 -16.15 -35.94
N PRO A 12 0.03 -16.67 -34.95
CA PRO A 12 1.47 -16.42 -34.82
C PRO A 12 2.29 -16.70 -36.09
N LEU A 13 1.89 -17.72 -36.86
CA LEU A 13 2.56 -18.14 -38.08
C LEU A 13 2.39 -17.15 -39.25
N ALA A 14 1.43 -16.23 -39.16
CA ALA A 14 1.20 -15.20 -40.17
C ALA A 14 2.10 -13.96 -39.97
N ASN A 15 3.00 -13.97 -38.98
CA ASN A 15 3.92 -12.87 -38.76
C ASN A 15 4.94 -12.72 -39.88
N PRO A 16 5.31 -11.47 -40.25
CA PRO A 16 6.49 -11.23 -41.07
C PRO A 16 7.73 -11.85 -40.43
N ARG A 17 8.67 -12.30 -41.26
CA ARG A 17 9.94 -12.89 -40.77
C ARG A 17 10.62 -11.94 -39.79
N GLY A 18 10.99 -12.46 -38.62
CA GLY A 18 11.69 -11.71 -37.56
C GLY A 18 10.78 -10.90 -36.63
N VAL A 19 9.46 -10.96 -36.79
CA VAL A 19 8.50 -10.30 -35.89
C VAL A 19 7.78 -11.34 -35.04
N GLU A 20 7.98 -11.32 -33.73
CA GLU A 20 7.18 -12.10 -32.80
C GLU A 20 6.17 -11.18 -32.10
N ARG A 21 4.92 -11.66 -32.00
CA ARG A 21 3.86 -10.99 -31.25
C ARG A 21 3.56 -11.80 -30.00
N SER A 22 3.90 -11.24 -28.85
CA SER A 22 3.69 -11.86 -27.55
C SER A 22 2.52 -11.23 -26.81
N CYS A 23 2.01 -11.97 -25.83
CA CYS A 23 0.97 -11.53 -24.93
C CYS A 23 1.46 -10.37 -24.08
N GLU A 24 0.67 -9.31 -24.01
CA GLU A 24 1.00 -8.09 -23.27
C GLU A 24 1.19 -8.32 -21.76
N VAL A 25 0.58 -9.38 -21.20
CA VAL A 25 0.56 -9.71 -19.77
C VAL A 25 1.66 -10.72 -19.39
N CYS A 26 1.82 -11.81 -20.14
CA CYS A 26 2.73 -12.91 -19.76
C CYS A 26 3.92 -13.15 -20.69
N GLY A 27 3.97 -12.51 -21.86
CA GLY A 27 5.04 -12.72 -22.85
C GLY A 27 4.94 -13.99 -23.70
N ASN A 28 3.98 -14.89 -23.45
CA ASN A 28 3.75 -16.07 -24.30
C ASN A 28 3.27 -15.68 -25.70
N PRO A 29 3.38 -16.57 -26.72
CA PRO A 29 2.87 -16.29 -28.07
C PRO A 29 1.40 -15.86 -28.07
N ALA A 30 1.08 -14.81 -28.84
CA ALA A 30 -0.28 -14.27 -28.86
C ALA A 30 -1.20 -15.00 -29.84
N LEU A 31 -2.46 -15.19 -29.45
CA LEU A 31 -3.53 -15.81 -30.24
C LEU A 31 -4.73 -14.86 -30.48
N LEU A 32 -4.74 -13.71 -29.82
CA LEU A 32 -5.77 -12.69 -29.93
C LEU A 32 -5.14 -11.31 -30.12
N GLN A 33 -5.84 -10.43 -30.84
CA GLN A 33 -5.50 -9.04 -31.03
C GLN A 33 -6.65 -8.14 -30.55
N CYS A 34 -6.33 -7.04 -29.89
CA CYS A 34 -7.33 -6.06 -29.50
C CYS A 34 -8.00 -5.44 -30.75
N PRO A 35 -9.34 -5.47 -30.88
CA PRO A 35 -10.03 -5.00 -32.07
C PRO A 35 -9.97 -3.47 -32.24
N LEU A 36 -9.81 -2.75 -31.13
CA LEU A 36 -9.84 -1.28 -31.11
C LEU A 36 -8.47 -0.71 -31.51
N CYS A 37 -7.42 -1.01 -30.73
CA CYS A 37 -6.10 -0.42 -30.99
C CYS A 37 -5.28 -1.18 -32.04
N ARG A 38 -5.55 -2.48 -32.25
CA ARG A 38 -4.80 -3.39 -33.14
C ARG A 38 -3.28 -3.48 -32.89
N VAL A 39 -2.78 -2.89 -31.81
CA VAL A 39 -1.35 -2.86 -31.44
C VAL A 39 -1.02 -3.68 -30.18
N THR A 40 -2.04 -4.28 -29.57
CA THR A 40 -1.91 -5.10 -28.36
C THR A 40 -2.47 -6.49 -28.60
N TYR A 41 -1.76 -7.48 -28.08
CA TYR A 41 -1.96 -8.89 -28.36
C TYR A 41 -2.01 -9.71 -27.06
N TYR A 42 -2.77 -10.81 -27.07
CA TYR A 42 -3.01 -11.65 -25.91
C TYR A 42 -2.90 -13.13 -26.28
N CYS A 43 -2.49 -13.99 -25.34
CA CYS A 43 -2.50 -15.45 -25.56
C CYS A 43 -3.90 -16.06 -25.42
N GLY A 44 -4.86 -15.35 -24.81
CA GLY A 44 -6.23 -15.83 -24.59
C GLY A 44 -7.15 -14.76 -24.01
N THR A 45 -8.44 -15.08 -23.90
CA THR A 45 -9.50 -14.16 -23.45
C THR A 45 -9.32 -13.73 -22.00
N GLU A 46 -8.77 -14.59 -21.15
CA GLU A 46 -8.52 -14.28 -19.74
C GLU A 46 -7.50 -13.14 -19.58
N HIS A 47 -6.35 -13.22 -20.25
CA HIS A 47 -5.36 -12.14 -20.22
C HIS A 47 -5.86 -10.86 -20.89
N GLN A 48 -6.72 -10.97 -21.91
CA GLN A 48 -7.40 -9.80 -22.48
C GLN A 48 -8.32 -9.14 -21.44
N LYS A 49 -9.09 -9.92 -20.69
CA LYS A 49 -10.00 -9.41 -19.65
C LYS A 49 -9.25 -8.76 -18.49
N ILE A 50 -8.18 -9.39 -18.01
CA ILE A 50 -7.34 -8.87 -16.93
C ILE A 50 -6.68 -7.56 -17.37
N ASP A 51 -6.10 -7.49 -18.57
CA ASP A 51 -5.54 -6.25 -19.13
C ASP A 51 -6.61 -5.17 -19.30
N TRP A 52 -7.81 -5.53 -19.80
CA TRP A 52 -8.92 -4.58 -20.00
C TRP A 52 -9.38 -3.91 -18.72
N VAL A 53 -9.68 -4.72 -17.69
CA VAL A 53 -10.13 -4.22 -16.39
C VAL A 53 -8.98 -3.49 -15.67
N GLY A 54 -7.75 -3.96 -15.81
CA GLY A 54 -6.58 -3.38 -15.17
C GLY A 54 -6.24 -1.99 -15.71
N ILE A 55 -6.06 -1.85 -17.02
CA ILE A 55 -5.57 -0.59 -17.60
C ILE A 55 -5.98 -0.34 -19.06
N HIS A 56 -6.18 -1.39 -19.86
CA HIS A 56 -6.28 -1.28 -21.31
C HIS A 56 -7.42 -0.37 -21.75
N GLU A 57 -8.59 -0.45 -21.10
CA GLU A 57 -9.74 0.42 -21.40
C GLU A 57 -9.34 1.92 -21.40
N LYS A 58 -8.46 2.31 -20.47
CA LYS A 58 -8.03 3.70 -20.29
C LYS A 58 -6.94 4.12 -21.28
N ILE A 59 -6.13 3.18 -21.75
CA ILE A 59 -4.93 3.47 -22.54
C ILE A 59 -5.05 3.08 -24.01
N CYS A 60 -6.06 2.30 -24.38
CA CYS A 60 -6.26 1.72 -25.72
C CYS A 60 -6.09 2.75 -26.84
N ASN A 61 -6.72 3.92 -26.69
CA ASN A 61 -6.66 5.00 -27.68
C ASN A 61 -5.26 5.62 -27.78
N ASN A 62 -4.59 5.82 -26.65
CA ASN A 62 -3.23 6.39 -26.62
C ASN A 62 -2.21 5.43 -27.25
N LEU A 63 -2.35 4.12 -27.01
CA LEU A 63 -1.48 3.09 -27.57
C LEU A 63 -1.43 3.11 -29.10
N MET A 64 -2.56 3.41 -29.77
CA MET A 64 -2.60 3.55 -31.23
C MET A 64 -1.67 4.65 -31.74
N SER A 65 -1.53 5.75 -30.99
CA SER A 65 -0.68 6.87 -31.40
C SER A 65 0.79 6.63 -31.05
N LEU A 66 1.05 6.01 -29.90
CA LEU A 66 2.39 5.82 -29.35
C LEU A 66 3.17 4.68 -30.03
N ARG A 67 2.47 3.62 -30.48
CA ARG A 67 3.10 2.44 -31.09
C ARG A 67 3.19 2.52 -32.62
N LYS A 68 2.72 3.61 -33.25
CA LYS A 68 2.84 3.78 -34.70
C LYS A 68 4.30 4.02 -35.10
N PRO A 69 4.78 3.37 -36.18
CA PRO A 69 6.09 3.68 -36.72
C PRO A 69 6.19 5.16 -37.06
N VAL A 70 7.27 5.81 -36.62
CA VAL A 70 7.52 7.21 -36.93
C VAL A 70 7.73 7.34 -38.45
N PRO A 71 6.97 8.21 -39.16
CA PRO A 71 7.18 8.42 -40.58
C PRO A 71 8.56 9.03 -40.83
N PHE A 72 9.06 8.90 -42.06
CA PHE A 72 10.29 9.59 -42.43
C PHE A 72 10.08 11.10 -42.41
N ILE A 73 10.89 11.81 -41.61
CA ILE A 73 10.87 13.26 -41.47
C ILE A 73 12.26 13.78 -41.83
N ALA A 74 12.34 14.61 -42.87
CA ALA A 74 13.62 15.12 -43.38
C ALA A 74 14.26 16.16 -42.44
N SER A 75 13.44 17.05 -41.86
CA SER A 75 13.91 18.08 -40.94
C SER A 75 14.35 17.49 -39.61
N GLU A 76 15.51 17.91 -39.11
CA GLU A 76 15.96 17.54 -37.76
C GLU A 76 15.08 18.15 -36.67
N ASP A 77 14.65 19.40 -36.84
CA ASP A 77 13.84 20.11 -35.85
C ASP A 77 12.46 19.47 -35.68
N GLU A 78 11.84 19.05 -36.79
CA GLU A 78 10.56 18.33 -36.75
C GLU A 78 10.69 16.95 -36.09
N ARG A 79 11.82 16.25 -36.31
CA ARG A 79 12.11 14.99 -35.62
C ARG A 79 12.27 15.19 -34.12
N ARG A 80 12.95 16.25 -33.69
CA ARG A 80 13.11 16.60 -32.26
C ARG A 80 11.75 16.91 -31.62
N LYS A 81 10.94 17.77 -32.26
CA LYS A 81 9.58 18.09 -31.77
C LYS A 81 8.71 16.85 -31.62
N LEU A 82 8.67 15.96 -32.61
CA LEU A 82 7.90 14.73 -32.51
C LEU A 82 8.42 13.82 -31.38
N LYS A 83 9.75 13.73 -31.20
CA LYS A 83 10.34 12.96 -30.11
C LYS A 83 9.92 13.50 -28.75
N ASP A 84 9.93 14.82 -28.58
CA ASP A 84 9.51 15.48 -27.34
C ASP A 84 8.01 15.29 -27.09
N GLU A 85 7.17 15.41 -28.13
CA GLU A 85 5.73 15.13 -28.02
C GLU A 85 5.42 13.68 -27.62
N ILE A 86 6.16 12.71 -28.16
CA ILE A 86 6.03 11.30 -27.79
C ILE A 86 6.48 11.09 -26.35
N ARG A 87 7.60 11.72 -25.96
CA ARG A 87 8.12 11.67 -24.59
C ARG A 87 7.10 12.22 -23.59
N ASP A 88 6.51 13.38 -23.87
CA ASP A 88 5.50 14.01 -23.01
C ASP A 88 4.24 13.15 -22.90
N LYS A 89 3.83 12.50 -24.00
CA LYS A 89 2.73 11.52 -23.95
C LYS A 89 3.10 10.34 -23.06
N ASN A 90 4.29 9.77 -23.18
CA ASN A 90 4.75 8.67 -22.33
C ASN A 90 4.78 9.09 -20.85
N ILE A 91 5.26 10.28 -20.51
CA ILE A 91 5.25 10.80 -19.13
C ILE A 91 3.82 10.85 -18.57
N ARG A 92 2.85 11.33 -19.35
CA ARG A 92 1.43 11.30 -18.95
C ARG A 92 0.90 9.87 -18.77
N MET A 93 1.33 8.94 -19.62
CA MET A 93 0.97 7.53 -19.49
C MET A 93 1.55 6.90 -18.22
N VAL A 94 2.82 7.20 -17.88
CA VAL A 94 3.45 6.74 -16.63
C VAL A 94 2.59 7.14 -15.44
N ALA A 95 2.26 8.43 -15.30
CA ALA A 95 1.44 8.93 -14.20
C ALA A 95 0.08 8.22 -14.09
N LEU A 96 -0.62 8.02 -15.22
CA LEU A 96 -1.91 7.32 -15.26
C LEU A 96 -1.77 5.85 -14.83
N THR A 97 -0.81 5.13 -15.42
CA THR A 97 -0.60 3.70 -15.15
C THR A 97 -0.14 3.44 -13.72
N GLN A 98 0.70 4.30 -13.16
CA GLN A 98 1.15 4.25 -11.78
C GLN A 98 -0.03 4.45 -10.81
N LEU A 99 -0.83 5.50 -11.03
CA LEU A 99 -2.01 5.80 -10.22
C LEU A 99 -3.01 4.63 -10.22
N VAL A 100 -3.31 4.09 -11.41
CA VAL A 100 -4.25 2.96 -11.55
C VAL A 100 -3.70 1.69 -10.90
N GLY A 101 -2.42 1.37 -11.12
CA GLY A 101 -1.76 0.22 -10.50
C GLY A 101 -1.79 0.27 -8.98
N GLN A 102 -1.43 1.41 -8.38
CA GLN A 102 -1.48 1.62 -6.93
C GLN A 102 -2.91 1.53 -6.39
N LYS A 103 -3.87 2.18 -7.06
CA LYS A 103 -5.29 2.11 -6.68
C LYS A 103 -5.79 0.67 -6.64
N LEU A 104 -5.48 -0.15 -7.65
CA LEU A 104 -5.91 -1.54 -7.72
C LEU A 104 -5.30 -2.39 -6.59
N LEU A 105 -4.03 -2.15 -6.25
CA LEU A 105 -3.37 -2.81 -5.11
C LEU A 105 -4.02 -2.45 -3.78
N PHE A 106 -4.40 -1.19 -3.58
CA PHE A 106 -5.12 -0.79 -2.38
C PHE A 106 -6.54 -1.37 -2.31
N GLN A 107 -7.17 -1.62 -3.47
CA GLN A 107 -8.46 -2.31 -3.54
C GLN A 107 -8.37 -3.84 -3.35
N GLY A 108 -7.17 -4.39 -3.13
CA GLY A 108 -6.97 -5.83 -2.97
C GLY A 108 -7.09 -6.62 -4.27
N LYS A 109 -6.79 -5.99 -5.41
CA LYS A 109 -6.88 -6.56 -6.76
C LYS A 109 -5.49 -6.68 -7.41
N PRO A 110 -4.63 -7.59 -6.91
CA PRO A 110 -3.26 -7.69 -7.39
C PRO A 110 -3.16 -8.24 -8.81
N GLU A 111 -4.10 -9.09 -9.25
CA GLU A 111 -4.08 -9.65 -10.61
C GLU A 111 -4.33 -8.56 -11.66
N GLU A 112 -5.31 -7.69 -11.44
CA GLU A 112 -5.61 -6.57 -12.33
C GLU A 112 -4.58 -5.44 -12.26
N ALA A 113 -3.81 -5.35 -11.17
CA ALA A 113 -2.71 -4.38 -11.04
C ALA A 113 -1.50 -4.72 -11.91
N VAL A 114 -1.24 -6.01 -12.19
CA VAL A 114 -0.07 -6.45 -12.97
C VAL A 114 0.00 -5.80 -14.36
N PRO A 115 -1.06 -5.80 -15.20
CA PRO A 115 -1.00 -5.13 -16.50
C PRO A 115 -0.73 -3.63 -16.40
N ALA A 116 -1.32 -2.93 -15.42
CA ALA A 116 -1.08 -1.51 -15.20
C ALA A 116 0.41 -1.25 -14.88
N ALA A 117 1.00 -2.08 -14.01
CA ALA A 117 2.40 -1.98 -13.62
C ALA A 117 3.36 -2.32 -14.77
N LEU A 118 3.04 -3.32 -15.60
CA LEU A 118 3.81 -3.67 -16.79
C LEU A 118 3.78 -2.55 -17.85
N GLN A 119 2.63 -1.90 -18.05
CA GLN A 119 2.55 -0.73 -18.93
C GLN A 119 3.31 0.45 -18.36
N CYS A 120 3.21 0.69 -17.04
CA CYS A 120 3.99 1.71 -16.35
C CYS A 120 5.49 1.53 -16.61
N LEU A 121 6.01 0.31 -16.42
CA LEU A 121 7.41 0.00 -16.68
C LEU A 121 7.84 0.30 -18.12
N LYS A 122 7.02 -0.08 -19.11
CA LYS A 122 7.27 0.18 -20.54
C LYS A 122 7.31 1.67 -20.85
N PHE A 123 6.29 2.42 -20.44
CA PHE A 123 6.23 3.85 -20.68
C PHE A 123 7.34 4.62 -19.95
N THR A 124 7.73 4.18 -18.75
CA THR A 124 8.85 4.77 -18.02
C THR A 124 10.17 4.54 -18.75
N ALA A 125 10.41 3.31 -19.23
CA ALA A 125 11.59 3.01 -20.03
C ALA A 125 11.65 3.85 -21.31
N ASP A 126 10.51 4.05 -21.98
CA ASP A 126 10.41 4.86 -23.20
C ASP A 126 10.56 6.37 -22.93
N ALA A 127 10.10 6.87 -21.77
CA ALA A 127 10.15 8.29 -21.41
C ALA A 127 11.50 8.74 -20.83
N TYR A 128 12.12 7.90 -20.01
CA TYR A 128 13.29 8.26 -19.20
C TYR A 128 14.53 7.40 -19.51
N GLY A 129 14.37 6.28 -20.22
CA GLY A 129 15.44 5.32 -20.49
C GLY A 129 15.63 4.28 -19.39
N LEU A 130 16.49 3.28 -19.65
CA LEU A 130 16.72 2.12 -18.78
C LEU A 130 17.56 2.41 -17.52
N ALA A 131 18.14 3.60 -17.42
CA ALA A 131 19.02 4.01 -16.32
C ALA A 131 18.44 5.22 -15.57
N SER A 132 17.13 5.19 -15.32
CA SER A 132 16.43 6.25 -14.58
C SER A 132 15.85 5.73 -13.28
N VAL A 133 15.90 6.56 -12.24
CA VAL A 133 15.29 6.29 -10.93
C VAL A 133 13.76 6.08 -11.03
N GLU A 134 13.11 6.64 -12.06
CA GLU A 134 11.67 6.51 -12.28
C GLU A 134 11.23 5.05 -12.51
N LEU A 135 12.16 4.17 -12.91
CA LEU A 135 11.88 2.74 -13.05
C LEU A 135 11.65 2.02 -11.73
N VAL A 136 12.05 2.62 -10.60
CA VAL A 136 11.86 2.03 -9.27
C VAL A 136 10.39 1.84 -8.97
N SER A 137 9.53 2.85 -9.18
CA SER A 137 8.11 2.76 -8.83
C SER A 137 7.36 1.62 -9.55
N PRO A 138 7.48 1.44 -10.88
CA PRO A 138 6.91 0.28 -11.57
C PRO A 138 7.35 -1.07 -10.98
N TYR A 139 8.64 -1.23 -10.64
CA TYR A 139 9.13 -2.47 -10.02
C TYR A 139 8.51 -2.70 -8.64
N LEU A 140 8.32 -1.65 -7.84
CA LEU A 140 7.68 -1.77 -6.52
C LEU A 140 6.19 -2.19 -6.64
N ILE A 141 5.47 -1.68 -7.65
CA ILE A 141 4.07 -2.07 -7.92
C ILE A 141 4.01 -3.53 -8.38
N LEU A 142 4.93 -3.96 -9.26
CA LEU A 142 5.02 -5.36 -9.71
C LEU A 142 5.38 -6.31 -8.56
N ALA A 143 6.28 -5.90 -7.66
CA ALA A 143 6.63 -6.66 -6.47
C ALA A 143 5.42 -6.84 -5.55
N GLU A 144 4.71 -5.76 -5.22
CA GLU A 144 3.51 -5.83 -4.37
C GLU A 144 2.40 -6.67 -5.02
N SER A 145 2.19 -6.53 -6.33
CA SER A 145 1.25 -7.39 -7.07
C SER A 145 1.63 -8.87 -6.94
N SER A 146 2.93 -9.18 -7.08
CA SER A 146 3.44 -10.54 -6.98
C SER A 146 3.32 -11.10 -5.55
N ILE A 147 3.52 -10.27 -4.52
CA ILE A 147 3.27 -10.64 -3.11
C ILE A 147 1.79 -10.97 -2.91
N GLY A 148 0.88 -10.12 -3.42
CA GLY A 148 -0.58 -10.35 -3.32
C GLY A 148 -1.06 -11.61 -4.06
N LEU A 149 -0.32 -12.06 -5.08
CA LEU A 149 -0.56 -13.32 -5.80
C LEU A 149 0.18 -14.53 -5.20
N ASN A 150 0.85 -14.35 -4.06
CA ASN A 150 1.71 -15.35 -3.41
C ASN A 150 2.86 -15.88 -4.30
N ARG A 151 3.34 -15.07 -5.25
CA ARG A 151 4.48 -15.38 -6.14
C ARG A 151 5.76 -14.76 -5.56
N LEU A 152 6.19 -15.24 -4.39
CA LEU A 152 7.25 -14.61 -3.59
C LEU A 152 8.60 -14.53 -4.33
N CYS A 153 8.99 -15.58 -5.06
CA CYS A 153 10.23 -15.56 -5.85
C CYS A 153 10.22 -14.49 -6.96
N GLN A 154 9.05 -14.26 -7.57
CA GLN A 154 8.89 -13.21 -8.57
C GLN A 154 8.95 -11.82 -7.93
N ALA A 155 8.33 -11.65 -6.76
CA ALA A 155 8.42 -10.42 -5.99
C ALA A 155 9.87 -10.07 -5.61
N GLU A 156 10.66 -11.03 -5.15
CA GLU A 156 12.09 -10.86 -4.88
C GLU A 156 12.85 -10.36 -6.08
N THR A 157 12.57 -10.93 -7.25
CA THR A 157 13.24 -10.54 -8.50
C THR A 157 12.95 -9.07 -8.83
N TYR A 158 11.70 -8.62 -8.69
CA TYR A 158 11.33 -7.22 -8.90
C TYR A 158 11.94 -6.28 -7.86
N LEU A 159 12.01 -6.68 -6.59
CA LEU A 159 12.67 -5.87 -5.55
C LEU A 159 14.19 -5.78 -5.76
N ALA A 160 14.82 -6.85 -6.20
CA ALA A 160 16.24 -6.83 -6.59
C ALA A 160 16.49 -5.90 -7.78
N GLN A 161 15.58 -5.88 -8.77
CA GLN A 161 15.64 -4.93 -9.89
C GLN A 161 15.48 -3.48 -9.41
N ALA A 162 14.55 -3.21 -8.49
CA ALA A 162 14.37 -1.89 -7.89
C ALA A 162 15.63 -1.43 -7.13
N GLN A 163 16.20 -2.30 -6.29
CA GLN A 163 17.45 -2.04 -5.56
C GLN A 163 18.63 -1.77 -6.50
N TRP A 164 18.75 -2.55 -7.57
CA TRP A 164 19.80 -2.37 -8.57
C TRP A 164 19.68 -1.05 -9.31
N THR A 165 18.47 -0.64 -9.70
CA THR A 165 18.23 0.68 -10.28
C THR A 165 18.64 1.78 -9.30
N MET A 166 18.20 1.69 -8.04
CA MET A 166 18.56 2.66 -7.01
C MET A 166 20.07 2.76 -6.78
N LEU A 167 20.79 1.64 -6.85
CA LEU A 167 22.26 1.62 -6.74
C LEU A 167 22.92 2.36 -7.91
N LYS A 168 22.40 2.20 -9.13
CA LYS A 168 22.89 2.92 -10.31
C LYS A 168 22.58 4.41 -10.28
N THR A 169 21.45 4.80 -9.70
CA THR A 169 20.97 6.19 -9.61
C THR A 169 21.05 6.73 -8.19
N GLN A 170 22.12 6.41 -7.46
CA GLN A 170 22.22 6.66 -6.01
C GLN A 170 22.01 8.14 -5.63
N HIS A 171 22.48 9.06 -6.47
CA HIS A 171 22.40 10.51 -6.25
C HIS A 171 20.98 11.09 -6.47
N GLU A 172 20.11 10.38 -7.20
CA GLU A 172 18.73 10.80 -7.49
C GLU A 172 17.71 10.18 -6.54
N CYS A 173 18.14 9.22 -5.70
CA CYS A 173 17.24 8.52 -4.78
C CYS A 173 16.87 9.41 -3.59
N SER A 174 15.62 9.88 -3.57
CA SER A 174 15.03 10.58 -2.42
C SER A 174 14.72 9.62 -1.26
N ASN A 175 14.48 10.17 -0.06
CA ASN A 175 14.05 9.34 1.06
C ASN A 175 12.65 8.77 0.83
N ALA A 176 11.79 9.45 0.07
CA ALA A 176 10.52 8.90 -0.40
C ALA A 176 10.67 7.55 -1.12
N ILE A 177 11.64 7.45 -2.04
CA ILE A 177 11.88 6.24 -2.83
C ILE A 177 12.45 5.12 -1.94
N ARG A 178 13.41 5.47 -1.06
CA ARG A 178 13.98 4.51 -0.08
C ARG A 178 12.91 3.94 0.85
N SER A 179 12.03 4.79 1.37
CA SER A 179 10.89 4.39 2.19
C SER A 179 10.00 3.37 1.46
N GLN A 180 9.57 3.69 0.23
CA GLN A 180 8.71 2.79 -0.55
C GLN A 180 9.35 1.42 -0.80
N LEU A 181 10.64 1.37 -1.12
CA LEU A 181 11.36 0.11 -1.29
C LEU A 181 11.35 -0.71 0.00
N HIS A 182 11.73 -0.10 1.13
CA HIS A 182 11.78 -0.77 2.42
C HIS A 182 10.41 -1.25 2.90
N ARG A 183 9.35 -0.51 2.58
CA ARG A 183 7.96 -0.95 2.80
C ARG A 183 7.66 -2.26 2.07
N LYS A 184 8.08 -2.37 0.80
CA LYS A 184 7.83 -3.58 0.01
C LYS A 184 8.71 -4.76 0.44
N LEU A 185 9.94 -4.51 0.89
CA LEU A 185 10.77 -5.53 1.53
C LEU A 185 10.13 -6.04 2.82
N GLY A 186 9.61 -5.14 3.67
CA GLY A 186 8.86 -5.50 4.87
C GLY A 186 7.66 -6.41 4.58
N LEU A 187 6.86 -6.06 3.57
CA LEU A 187 5.75 -6.89 3.09
C LEU A 187 6.20 -8.27 2.60
N LEU A 188 7.30 -8.34 1.85
CA LEU A 188 7.82 -9.60 1.33
C LEU A 188 8.29 -10.52 2.47
N TYR A 189 9.06 -10.00 3.42
CA TYR A 189 9.56 -10.78 4.55
C TYR A 189 8.43 -11.25 5.46
N ALA A 190 7.42 -10.40 5.70
CA ALA A 190 6.22 -10.78 6.42
C ALA A 190 5.47 -11.93 5.72
N ALA A 191 5.34 -11.88 4.39
CA ALA A 191 4.71 -12.95 3.60
C ALA A 191 5.52 -14.26 3.59
N LYS A 192 6.86 -14.17 3.70
CA LYS A 192 7.74 -15.35 3.92
C LYS A 192 7.67 -15.91 5.34
N GLY A 193 7.12 -15.13 6.28
CA GLY A 193 7.06 -15.47 7.69
C GLY A 193 8.31 -15.12 8.50
N ASP A 194 9.27 -14.40 7.89
CA ASP A 194 10.45 -13.83 8.56
C ASP A 194 10.08 -12.45 9.13
N TYR A 195 9.51 -12.47 10.33
CA TYR A 195 8.98 -11.25 10.94
C TYR A 195 10.07 -10.31 11.46
N GLU A 196 11.25 -10.81 11.83
CA GLU A 196 12.36 -9.98 12.31
C GLU A 196 12.90 -9.11 11.16
N ALA A 197 13.19 -9.71 10.01
CA ALA A 197 13.63 -8.97 8.82
C ALA A 197 12.53 -8.03 8.30
N ALA A 198 11.25 -8.41 8.47
CA ALA A 198 10.12 -7.54 8.14
C ALA A 198 10.11 -6.28 9.01
N LEU A 199 10.22 -6.42 10.34
CA LEU A 199 10.24 -5.29 11.27
C LEU A 199 11.44 -4.37 11.05
N GLU A 200 12.64 -4.92 10.80
CA GLU A 200 13.83 -4.12 10.48
C GLU A 200 13.61 -3.30 9.20
N SER A 201 13.04 -3.92 8.17
CA SER A 201 12.72 -3.23 6.91
C SER A 201 11.66 -2.15 7.11
N LEU A 202 10.62 -2.42 7.89
CA LEU A 202 9.57 -1.44 8.18
C LEU A 202 10.06 -0.29 9.08
N ALA A 203 11.02 -0.54 9.96
CA ALA A 203 11.67 0.52 10.74
C ALA A 203 12.43 1.50 9.82
N LYS A 204 13.16 0.98 8.82
CA LYS A 204 13.82 1.79 7.78
C LYS A 204 12.80 2.57 6.94
N ASP A 205 11.67 1.96 6.60
CA ASP A 205 10.57 2.65 5.91
C ASP A 205 10.07 3.85 6.73
N ILE A 206 9.70 3.63 8.00
CA ILE A 206 9.22 4.70 8.89
C ILE A 206 10.27 5.80 9.04
N PHE A 207 11.55 5.44 9.20
CA PHE A 207 12.65 6.40 9.30
C PHE A 207 12.73 7.29 8.06
N TYR A 208 12.84 6.71 6.86
CA TYR A 208 12.96 7.48 5.63
C TYR A 208 11.70 8.29 5.31
N ALA A 209 10.51 7.73 5.57
CA ALA A 209 9.24 8.44 5.41
C ALA A 209 9.15 9.64 6.35
N SER A 210 9.60 9.49 7.60
CA SER A 210 9.61 10.56 8.59
C SER A 210 10.61 11.66 8.22
N CYS A 211 11.79 11.31 7.69
CA CYS A 211 12.76 12.29 7.20
C CYS A 211 12.23 13.11 6.01
N GLU A 212 11.40 12.51 5.15
CA GLU A 212 10.89 13.17 3.95
C GLU A 212 9.61 13.98 4.22
N PHE A 213 8.66 13.42 4.98
CA PHE A 213 7.31 13.97 5.12
C PHE A 213 6.94 14.36 6.55
N GLY A 214 7.70 13.92 7.55
CA GLY A 214 7.36 14.03 8.97
C GLY A 214 6.63 12.81 9.52
N THR A 215 6.59 12.73 10.84
CA THR A 215 6.02 11.60 11.61
C THR A 215 4.49 11.54 11.62
N ASP A 216 3.83 12.65 11.26
CA ASP A 216 2.37 12.81 11.29
C ASP A 216 1.76 12.85 9.87
N HIS A 217 2.52 12.39 8.87
CA HIS A 217 2.09 12.40 7.48
C HIS A 217 1.49 11.06 7.04
N ILE A 218 0.47 11.08 6.17
CA ILE A 218 -0.21 9.87 5.65
C ILE A 218 0.75 8.86 5.00
N ARG A 219 1.83 9.33 4.38
CA ARG A 219 2.87 8.46 3.79
C ARG A 219 3.67 7.71 4.84
N THR A 220 3.84 8.26 6.04
CA THR A 220 4.49 7.61 7.20
C THR A 220 3.52 6.66 7.90
N ALA A 221 2.22 7.00 7.93
CA ALA A 221 1.16 6.12 8.46
C ALA A 221 1.15 4.74 7.79
N GLY A 222 1.48 4.66 6.50
CA GLY A 222 1.62 3.38 5.80
C GLY A 222 2.65 2.44 6.44
N GLY A 223 3.78 2.96 6.93
CA GLY A 223 4.79 2.16 7.63
C GLY A 223 4.31 1.67 9.01
N TYR A 224 3.67 2.56 9.79
CA TYR A 224 3.07 2.18 11.07
C TYR A 224 1.99 1.10 10.91
N PHE A 225 1.15 1.24 9.88
CA PHE A 225 0.12 0.26 9.57
C PHE A 225 0.71 -1.12 9.26
N GLN A 226 1.72 -1.20 8.37
CA GLN A 226 2.35 -2.48 8.05
C GLN A 226 3.06 -3.11 9.24
N MET A 227 3.67 -2.29 10.10
CA MET A 227 4.33 -2.79 11.30
C MET A 227 3.33 -3.36 12.31
N ALA A 228 2.15 -2.74 12.44
CA ALA A 228 1.06 -3.27 13.26
C ALA A 228 0.52 -4.61 12.73
N GLU A 229 0.38 -4.75 11.40
CA GLU A 229 -0.01 -6.01 10.75
C GLU A 229 1.00 -7.13 11.04
N VAL A 230 2.31 -6.83 11.02
CA VAL A 230 3.35 -7.81 11.37
C VAL A 230 3.25 -8.24 12.83
N PHE A 231 3.13 -7.31 13.77
CA PHE A 231 2.96 -7.66 15.20
C PHE A 231 1.70 -8.48 15.45
N HIS A 232 0.60 -8.16 14.78
CA HIS A 232 -0.63 -8.92 14.84
C HIS A 232 -0.47 -10.34 14.27
N ALA A 233 0.21 -10.49 13.13
CA ALA A 233 0.49 -11.79 12.53
C ALA A 233 1.44 -12.65 13.38
N MET A 234 2.41 -12.03 14.07
CA MET A 234 3.26 -12.70 15.05
C MET A 234 2.43 -13.26 16.21
N HIS A 235 1.50 -12.47 16.75
CA HIS A 235 0.64 -12.91 17.85
C HIS A 235 -0.28 -14.07 17.43
N LYS A 236 -0.94 -13.98 16.28
CA LYS A 236 -1.79 -15.07 15.75
C LYS A 236 -1.00 -16.38 15.62
N ARG A 237 0.23 -16.33 15.11
CA ARG A 237 1.11 -17.51 15.02
C ARG A 237 1.45 -18.10 16.39
N GLU A 238 1.69 -17.26 17.39
CA GLU A 238 1.97 -17.72 18.76
C GLU A 238 0.76 -18.37 19.42
N GLU A 239 -0.44 -17.81 19.23
CA GLU A 239 -1.69 -18.41 19.68
C GLU A 239 -1.93 -19.78 19.03
N GLU A 240 -1.74 -19.89 17.71
CA GLU A 240 -1.86 -21.15 16.97
C GLU A 240 -0.87 -22.21 17.46
N HIS A 241 0.40 -21.82 17.68
CA HIS A 241 1.41 -22.73 18.22
C HIS A 241 1.07 -23.24 19.62
N CYS A 242 0.52 -22.39 20.49
CA CYS A 242 0.05 -22.80 21.81
C CYS A 242 -1.12 -23.81 21.74
N ILE A 243 -2.05 -23.63 20.80
CA ILE A 243 -3.16 -24.55 20.58
C ILE A 243 -2.65 -25.90 20.03
N GLU A 244 -1.70 -25.87 19.10
CA GLU A 244 -1.06 -27.09 18.56
C GLU A 244 -0.28 -27.86 19.64
N ALA A 245 0.44 -27.16 20.51
CA ALA A 245 1.16 -27.79 21.63
C ALA A 245 0.19 -28.47 22.61
N ASN A 246 -0.93 -27.81 22.94
CA ASN A 246 -1.95 -28.36 23.84
C ASN A 246 -2.73 -29.54 23.23
N THR A 247 -2.91 -29.58 21.90
CA THR A 247 -3.61 -30.68 21.21
C THR A 247 -2.73 -31.91 20.96
N LYS A 248 -1.40 -31.75 20.89
CA LYS A 248 -0.43 -32.85 20.80
C LYS A 248 -0.10 -33.51 22.15
N ALA A 249 -0.55 -32.94 23.28
CA ALA A 249 -0.27 -33.42 24.63
C ALA A 249 -1.41 -34.24 25.31
N PRO A 250 -1.99 -35.28 24.69
CA PRO A 250 -2.70 -36.31 25.46
C PRO A 250 -2.20 -37.74 25.16
N TYR A 251 -0.94 -38.08 25.48
CA TYR A 251 -0.53 -39.45 25.86
C TYR A 251 0.89 -39.58 26.47
N GLU A 252 1.39 -38.68 27.32
CA GLU A 252 2.52 -39.07 28.21
C GLU A 252 1.97 -39.45 29.58
N SER A 253 1.63 -40.74 29.68
CA SER A 253 1.18 -41.39 30.90
C SER A 253 2.26 -41.35 31.97
N VAL A 254 1.86 -40.77 33.11
CA VAL A 254 2.40 -40.93 34.45
C VAL A 254 3.00 -42.34 34.67
N GLY A 255 4.30 -42.37 34.92
CA GLY A 255 5.02 -43.51 35.50
C GLY A 255 5.95 -43.01 36.61
N LEU A 256 5.50 -43.15 37.85
CA LEU A 256 6.21 -42.79 39.08
C LEU A 256 7.14 -43.93 39.55
N ILE A 257 8.12 -43.55 40.41
CA ILE A 257 9.05 -44.35 41.25
C ILE A 257 10.38 -44.71 40.52
N GLY A 258 11.59 -44.43 41.01
CA GLY A 258 12.13 -43.97 42.30
C GLY A 258 13.68 -43.88 42.21
N PRO A 259 14.40 -43.60 43.32
CA PRO A 259 15.57 -42.72 43.34
C PRO A 259 16.93 -43.45 43.34
N SER A 260 18.01 -42.81 42.86
CA SER A 260 19.36 -43.11 43.37
C SER A 260 20.40 -42.04 43.04
N THR A 261 21.07 -41.59 44.11
CA THR A 261 22.29 -40.80 44.18
C THR A 261 23.54 -41.63 43.86
N ALA A 262 24.44 -41.15 42.98
CA ALA A 262 25.90 -41.28 43.12
C ALA A 262 26.67 -40.49 42.02
N PRO A 263 27.95 -40.08 42.23
CA PRO A 263 28.51 -38.89 41.60
C PRO A 263 29.77 -39.09 40.70
N LYS A 264 29.96 -38.13 39.77
CA LYS A 264 31.20 -37.43 39.34
C LYS A 264 32.32 -38.09 38.46
N ILE A 265 32.80 -37.24 37.52
CA ILE A 265 34.12 -37.01 36.87
C ILE A 265 34.54 -37.76 35.55
N PRO A 266 35.54 -37.27 34.75
CA PRO A 266 35.32 -36.86 33.35
C PRO A 266 36.31 -37.47 32.31
N GLY A 267 36.07 -37.20 31.03
CA GLY A 267 37.09 -37.23 29.99
C GLY A 267 37.13 -38.50 29.13
N ALA A 268 36.93 -38.34 27.83
CA ALA A 268 37.80 -38.86 26.77
C ALA A 268 37.19 -38.56 25.39
N SER A 269 37.93 -37.76 24.63
CA SER A 269 37.71 -37.47 23.22
C SER A 269 37.70 -38.74 22.35
N LYS A 270 36.85 -38.75 21.31
CA LYS A 270 37.24 -39.32 20.02
C LYS A 270 36.89 -38.35 18.90
N HIS A 271 37.92 -38.08 18.12
CA HIS A 271 37.96 -37.20 16.96
C HIS A 271 37.30 -37.82 15.72
N SER A 272 36.79 -36.91 14.89
CA SER A 272 36.86 -36.86 13.41
C SER A 272 36.06 -37.87 12.57
N ALA A 273 35.16 -37.33 11.74
CA ALA A 273 35.39 -37.31 10.29
C ALA A 273 34.45 -36.34 9.54
N LEU A 274 35.11 -35.36 8.90
CA LEU A 274 34.86 -34.69 7.62
C LEU A 274 33.69 -33.71 7.39
N GLU A 275 34.17 -32.51 7.05
CA GLU A 275 33.54 -31.29 6.56
C GLU A 275 32.95 -31.39 5.15
N MET A 276 31.95 -30.54 4.88
CA MET A 276 31.81 -29.87 3.59
C MET A 276 31.57 -28.37 3.82
N ALA A 277 32.49 -27.58 3.25
CA ALA A 277 32.67 -26.16 3.46
C ALA A 277 31.54 -25.29 2.88
N LYS A 278 31.11 -24.27 3.63
CA LYS A 278 30.45 -23.08 3.11
C LYS A 278 31.36 -21.88 3.36
N CYS A 279 31.69 -21.20 2.27
CA CYS A 279 32.57 -20.04 2.21
C CYS A 279 31.83 -18.80 2.74
N SER A 280 32.34 -18.24 3.84
CA SER A 280 31.92 -16.97 4.42
C SER A 280 32.91 -15.89 3.95
N THR A 281 32.49 -15.02 3.05
CA THR A 281 33.22 -13.76 2.80
C THR A 281 32.70 -12.70 3.76
N SER A 282 33.54 -12.44 4.75
CA SER A 282 33.54 -11.31 5.67
C SER A 282 33.40 -9.97 4.96
N THR A 283 32.42 -9.19 5.38
CA THR A 283 32.47 -7.72 5.34
C THR A 283 32.00 -7.22 6.70
N GLN A 284 32.96 -6.77 7.52
CA GLN A 284 32.72 -6.15 8.81
C GLN A 284 31.90 -4.85 8.63
N PRO A 285 30.85 -4.60 9.44
CA PRO A 285 30.32 -3.26 9.60
C PRO A 285 31.23 -2.47 10.56
N CYS A 286 31.77 -1.37 10.06
CA CYS A 286 32.63 -0.46 10.78
C CYS A 286 31.80 0.52 11.65
N ASN A 287 32.11 0.51 12.95
CA ASN A 287 31.97 1.56 13.96
C ASN A 287 30.60 1.86 14.59
N GLN A 288 30.52 1.34 15.82
CA GLN A 288 29.77 1.80 16.99
C GLN A 288 29.57 3.32 17.06
N PHE A 289 28.31 3.74 17.08
CA PHE A 289 27.90 4.97 17.76
C PHE A 289 27.57 4.60 19.21
N HIS A 290 28.42 4.98 20.15
CA HIS A 290 28.08 4.91 21.57
C HIS A 290 27.20 6.11 21.93
N PHE A 291 25.90 5.86 22.11
CA PHE A 291 25.07 6.70 22.96
C PHE A 291 25.23 6.20 24.40
N GLY A 292 25.46 7.14 25.32
CA GLY A 292 25.70 6.87 26.74
C GLY A 292 24.57 6.10 27.41
N ASP A 293 24.95 5.30 28.39
CA ASP A 293 24.16 4.43 29.27
C ASP A 293 23.05 3.62 28.57
N GLU A 294 23.38 2.36 28.28
CA GLU A 294 22.52 1.32 27.71
C GLU A 294 21.26 1.10 28.56
N LEU A 295 20.21 1.89 28.29
CA LEU A 295 18.85 1.39 28.36
C LEU A 295 18.70 0.41 27.20
N GLU A 296 19.03 -0.87 27.43
CA GLU A 296 18.61 -1.94 26.53
C GLU A 296 17.09 -1.84 26.38
N ILE A 297 16.64 -1.36 25.21
CA ILE A 297 15.24 -1.38 24.85
C ILE A 297 14.88 -2.85 24.69
N GLN A 298 14.33 -3.44 25.76
CA GLN A 298 13.87 -4.82 25.73
C GLN A 298 12.80 -4.96 24.65
N THR A 299 12.85 -6.07 23.92
CA THR A 299 11.79 -6.42 22.99
C THR A 299 10.47 -6.48 23.77
N PRO A 300 9.43 -5.73 23.36
CA PRO A 300 8.23 -5.65 24.17
C PRO A 300 7.61 -7.04 24.34
N GLY A 301 7.33 -7.43 25.58
CA GLY A 301 6.86 -8.77 25.90
C GLY A 301 5.49 -9.12 25.30
N ASP A 302 4.62 -8.13 25.14
CA ASP A 302 3.29 -8.30 24.52
C ASP A 302 3.19 -7.50 23.21
N LYS A 303 2.96 -8.23 22.11
CA LYS A 303 2.93 -7.71 20.73
C LYS A 303 1.63 -6.99 20.41
N ILE A 304 0.58 -7.28 21.16
CA ILE A 304 -0.78 -6.80 20.89
C ILE A 304 -0.96 -5.33 21.30
N PRO A 305 -0.54 -4.89 22.49
CA PRO A 305 -0.56 -3.46 22.85
C PRO A 305 0.25 -2.60 21.88
N LEU A 306 1.34 -3.13 21.31
CA LEU A 306 2.09 -2.43 20.26
C LEU A 306 1.26 -2.26 18.99
N ALA A 307 0.61 -3.33 18.52
CA ALA A 307 -0.27 -3.25 17.36
C ALA A 307 -1.43 -2.28 17.61
N ASP A 308 -2.06 -2.32 18.79
CA ASP A 308 -3.13 -1.39 19.19
C ASP A 308 -2.65 0.07 19.18
N SER A 309 -1.43 0.35 19.68
CA SER A 309 -0.82 1.68 19.68
C SER A 309 -0.51 2.18 18.26
N LEU A 310 0.12 1.33 17.43
CA LEU A 310 0.44 1.65 16.04
C LEU A 310 -0.83 1.90 15.20
N TYR A 311 -1.87 1.08 15.35
CA TYR A 311 -3.13 1.31 14.67
C TYR A 311 -3.81 2.60 15.13
N SER A 312 -3.76 2.92 16.43
CA SER A 312 -4.30 4.19 16.93
C SER A 312 -3.56 5.38 16.32
N ARG A 313 -2.22 5.30 16.23
CA ARG A 313 -1.40 6.31 15.55
C ARG A 313 -1.77 6.49 14.07
N VAL A 314 -2.03 5.40 13.36
CA VAL A 314 -2.49 5.45 11.95
C VAL A 314 -3.84 6.15 11.84
N VAL A 315 -4.78 5.83 12.72
CA VAL A 315 -6.10 6.47 12.76
C VAL A 315 -5.98 7.96 13.04
N ASP A 316 -5.14 8.36 13.98
CA ASP A 316 -4.93 9.78 14.31
C ASP A 316 -4.40 10.59 13.13
N ILE A 317 -3.40 10.06 12.42
CA ILE A 317 -2.83 10.70 11.24
C ILE A 317 -3.89 10.86 10.15
N TRP A 318 -4.61 9.79 9.83
CA TRP A 318 -5.65 9.83 8.80
C TRP A 318 -6.80 10.77 9.18
N ALA A 319 -7.25 10.74 10.42
CA ALA A 319 -8.38 11.55 10.84
C ALA A 319 -8.03 13.04 10.96
N ALA A 320 -6.80 13.39 11.36
CA ALA A 320 -6.31 14.76 11.26
C ALA A 320 -6.30 15.25 9.80
N HIS A 321 -5.72 14.44 8.90
CA HIS A 321 -5.64 14.78 7.47
C HIS A 321 -7.02 14.89 6.79
N LEU A 322 -7.92 13.95 7.08
CA LEU A 322 -9.30 13.97 6.57
C LEU A 322 -10.08 15.15 7.16
N GLY A 323 -9.89 15.47 8.43
CA GLY A 323 -10.48 16.64 9.07
C GLY A 323 -10.05 17.94 8.41
N ASP A 324 -8.77 18.06 8.02
CA ASP A 324 -8.26 19.20 7.25
C ASP A 324 -8.95 19.34 5.88
N ILE A 325 -9.16 18.21 5.19
CA ILE A 325 -9.86 18.17 3.91
C ILE A 325 -11.32 18.59 4.10
N VAL A 326 -12.03 18.03 5.09
CA VAL A 326 -13.42 18.40 5.38
C VAL A 326 -13.54 19.89 5.70
N ARG A 327 -12.66 20.43 6.56
CA ARG A 327 -12.61 21.87 6.85
C ARG A 327 -12.38 22.71 5.60
N SER A 328 -11.48 22.29 4.71
CA SER A 328 -11.25 22.96 3.43
C SER A 328 -12.46 22.89 2.49
N LEU A 329 -13.23 21.81 2.51
CA LEU A 329 -14.43 21.64 1.69
C LEU A 329 -15.62 22.45 2.22
N MET A 330 -15.68 22.66 3.54
CA MET A 330 -16.70 23.47 4.20
C MET A 330 -16.42 24.97 4.16
N TYR A 331 -15.18 25.39 3.88
CA TYR A 331 -14.83 26.80 3.84
C TYR A 331 -15.61 27.54 2.75
N ARG A 332 -16.40 28.55 3.15
CA ARG A 332 -17.00 29.54 2.25
C ARG A 332 -16.19 30.84 2.34
N PRO A 333 -15.62 31.36 1.24
CA PRO A 333 -14.98 32.66 1.28
C PRO A 333 -16.05 33.73 1.57
N VAL A 334 -15.79 34.56 2.57
CA VAL A 334 -16.61 35.75 2.84
C VAL A 334 -16.37 36.73 1.70
N VAL A 335 -17.34 36.87 0.79
CA VAL A 335 -17.28 37.87 -0.27
C VAL A 335 -17.87 39.17 0.29
N PRO A 336 -17.09 40.26 0.41
CA PRO A 336 -17.63 41.56 0.80
C PRO A 336 -18.67 42.03 -0.24
N GLU A 337 -19.80 42.57 0.22
CA GLU A 337 -20.81 43.14 -0.66
C GLU A 337 -20.18 44.16 -1.62
N GLY A 338 -20.30 43.91 -2.93
CA GLY A 338 -19.82 44.80 -3.99
C GLY A 338 -18.63 44.31 -4.82
N ILE A 339 -18.00 43.18 -4.47
CA ILE A 339 -16.91 42.59 -5.25
C ILE A 339 -17.39 41.25 -5.80
N GLY A 340 -17.74 41.22 -7.10
CA GLY A 340 -18.47 40.11 -7.74
C GLY A 340 -17.80 38.74 -7.70
N ALA A 341 -18.57 37.72 -8.12
CA ALA A 341 -18.23 36.29 -8.17
C ALA A 341 -16.84 35.93 -8.75
N VAL A 342 -16.28 36.82 -9.58
CA VAL A 342 -14.93 36.68 -10.18
C VAL A 342 -13.82 36.65 -9.12
N VAL A 343 -13.94 37.40 -8.02
CA VAL A 343 -12.92 37.38 -6.95
C VAL A 343 -13.01 36.12 -6.09
N ALA A 344 -14.21 35.53 -5.97
CA ALA A 344 -14.40 34.24 -5.33
C ALA A 344 -13.82 33.07 -6.16
N GLU A 345 -13.71 33.19 -7.48
CA GLU A 345 -13.00 32.23 -8.34
C GLU A 345 -11.47 32.40 -8.28
N ILE A 346 -10.96 33.64 -8.27
CA ILE A 346 -9.51 33.93 -8.22
C ILE A 346 -8.89 33.57 -6.87
N THR A 347 -9.69 33.56 -5.79
CA THR A 347 -9.25 33.19 -4.42
C THR A 347 -9.47 31.72 -4.08
N GLN A 348 -9.90 30.87 -5.04
CA GLN A 348 -9.95 29.43 -4.82
C GLN A 348 -8.52 28.89 -4.67
N VAL A 349 -8.02 28.91 -3.44
CA VAL A 349 -6.90 28.08 -3.00
C VAL A 349 -7.22 26.66 -3.45
N ASP A 350 -6.29 26.00 -4.16
CA ASP A 350 -6.42 24.60 -4.57
C ASP A 350 -7.01 23.80 -3.41
N LYS A 351 -8.27 23.35 -3.57
CA LYS A 351 -8.97 22.61 -2.52
C LYS A 351 -8.11 21.38 -2.20
N LYS A 352 -7.74 21.19 -0.93
CA LYS A 352 -7.03 19.98 -0.52
C LYS A 352 -7.92 18.78 -0.81
N THR A 353 -7.49 17.90 -1.71
CA THR A 353 -8.22 16.67 -2.07
C THR A 353 -7.28 15.47 -2.08
N LEU A 354 -7.82 14.29 -1.82
CA LEU A 354 -7.12 13.03 -2.01
C LEU A 354 -7.19 12.60 -3.47
N ASP A 355 -6.08 12.10 -4.00
CA ASP A 355 -6.09 11.37 -5.26
C ASP A 355 -6.80 10.01 -5.13
N GLU A 356 -7.06 9.37 -6.26
CA GLU A 356 -7.81 8.11 -6.30
C GLU A 356 -7.07 6.92 -5.67
N ALA A 357 -5.74 6.95 -5.59
CA ALA A 357 -4.96 5.91 -4.91
C ALA A 357 -4.94 6.16 -3.40
N GLN A 358 -4.77 7.41 -2.94
CA GLN A 358 -4.85 7.79 -1.54
C GLN A 358 -6.22 7.51 -0.93
N LYS A 359 -7.31 7.75 -1.68
CA LYS A 359 -8.67 7.35 -1.29
C LYS A 359 -8.77 5.85 -1.03
N ALA A 360 -8.20 5.04 -1.93
CA ALA A 360 -8.20 3.58 -1.81
C ALA A 360 -7.29 3.11 -0.66
N GLU A 361 -6.16 3.76 -0.44
CA GLU A 361 -5.24 3.47 0.68
C GLU A 361 -5.91 3.75 2.03
N ALA A 362 -6.54 4.92 2.18
CA ALA A 362 -7.29 5.30 3.37
C ALA A 362 -8.41 4.29 3.66
N GLU A 363 -9.17 3.91 2.62
CA GLU A 363 -10.22 2.91 2.74
C GLU A 363 -9.66 1.56 3.17
N LYS A 364 -8.57 1.08 2.55
CA LYS A 364 -7.91 -0.17 2.94
C LYS A 364 -7.49 -0.17 4.41
N MET A 365 -6.75 0.87 4.83
CA MET A 365 -6.18 0.94 6.18
C MET A 365 -7.27 1.07 7.25
N LEU A 366 -8.19 2.02 7.13
CA LEU A 366 -9.21 2.25 8.15
C LEU A 366 -10.18 1.07 8.26
N ARG A 367 -10.50 0.39 7.15
CA ARG A 367 -11.32 -0.84 7.16
C ARG A 367 -10.60 -2.02 7.78
N ALA A 368 -9.31 -2.19 7.51
CA ALA A 368 -8.51 -3.23 8.15
C ALA A 368 -8.45 -3.03 9.68
N ILE A 369 -8.26 -1.78 10.12
CA ILE A 369 -8.26 -1.43 11.56
C ILE A 369 -9.65 -1.65 12.19
N GLU A 370 -10.73 -1.31 11.49
CA GLU A 370 -12.11 -1.61 11.91
C GLU A 370 -12.32 -3.12 12.10
N SER A 371 -11.90 -3.94 11.13
CA SER A 371 -11.98 -5.41 11.19
C SER A 371 -11.15 -5.98 12.34
N TYR A 372 -9.89 -5.55 12.46
CA TYR A 372 -8.99 -5.96 13.53
C TYR A 372 -9.60 -5.69 14.91
N ARG A 373 -10.16 -4.49 15.12
CA ARG A 373 -10.78 -4.14 16.41
C ARG A 373 -12.05 -4.93 16.67
N HIS A 374 -12.83 -5.24 15.64
CA HIS A 374 -13.99 -6.12 15.79
C HIS A 374 -13.56 -7.52 16.23
N GLU A 375 -12.55 -8.13 15.59
CA GLU A 375 -11.97 -9.42 15.98
C GLU A 375 -11.48 -9.40 17.43
N ARG A 376 -10.76 -8.35 17.82
CA ARG A 376 -10.23 -8.18 19.18
C ARG A 376 -11.32 -8.05 20.24
N LEU A 377 -12.43 -7.37 19.93
CA LEU A 377 -13.59 -7.26 20.84
C LEU A 377 -14.27 -8.62 21.04
N VAL A 378 -14.44 -9.39 19.96
CA VAL A 378 -15.01 -10.74 20.04
C VAL A 378 -14.10 -11.64 20.89
N ALA A 379 -12.79 -11.62 20.68
CA ALA A 379 -11.83 -12.39 21.48
C ALA A 379 -11.83 -11.97 22.97
N ARG A 380 -11.94 -10.66 23.25
CA ARG A 380 -12.04 -10.12 24.63
C ARG A 380 -13.35 -10.49 25.33
N SER A 381 -14.44 -10.78 24.62
CA SER A 381 -15.69 -11.21 25.25
C SER A 381 -15.59 -12.57 25.97
N LEU A 382 -14.50 -13.32 25.76
CA LEU A 382 -14.17 -14.57 26.46
C LEU A 382 -13.11 -14.42 27.57
N GLY A 383 -12.55 -13.23 27.84
CA GLY A 383 -11.48 -13.03 28.81
C GLY A 383 -11.55 -11.70 29.56
N SER A 384 -11.32 -11.73 30.88
CA SER A 384 -11.45 -10.60 31.81
C SER A 384 -10.80 -9.29 31.34
N PHE A 385 -11.50 -8.18 31.62
CA PHE A 385 -11.13 -6.81 31.29
C PHE A 385 -9.90 -6.33 32.06
N ALA A 386 -8.81 -6.00 31.36
CA ALA A 386 -7.81 -5.04 31.83
C ALA A 386 -6.96 -4.54 30.65
N HIS A 387 -7.20 -3.31 30.21
CA HIS A 387 -6.21 -2.24 30.09
C HIS A 387 -6.68 -1.16 29.11
N GLY A 388 -6.73 0.06 29.64
CA GLY A 388 -7.22 1.26 29.00
C GLY A 388 -6.47 1.57 27.71
N LEU A 389 -7.25 1.68 26.65
CA LEU A 389 -6.87 2.42 25.46
C LEU A 389 -6.74 3.89 25.85
N GLY A 390 -5.65 4.54 25.45
CA GLY A 390 -5.35 5.93 25.81
C GLY A 390 -6.46 6.92 25.47
N ASP A 391 -6.35 8.12 26.05
CA ASP A 391 -7.24 9.26 25.78
C ASP A 391 -6.69 10.05 24.56
N PRO A 392 -7.50 10.35 23.52
CA PRO A 392 -8.92 10.06 23.33
C PRO A 392 -9.27 8.60 23.00
N ASP A 393 -10.50 8.17 23.37
CA ASP A 393 -11.04 6.83 23.08
C ASP A 393 -10.80 6.44 21.60
N PRO A 394 -9.94 5.44 21.33
CA PRO A 394 -9.54 5.12 19.98
C PRO A 394 -10.72 4.65 19.12
N LYS A 395 -11.77 4.05 19.71
CA LYS A 395 -12.97 3.62 18.97
C LYS A 395 -13.70 4.83 18.40
N VAL A 396 -13.93 5.86 19.23
CA VAL A 396 -14.60 7.10 18.79
C VAL A 396 -13.78 7.76 17.69
N ARG A 397 -12.46 7.83 17.88
CA ARG A 397 -11.51 8.38 16.90
C ARG A 397 -11.61 7.67 15.54
N LEU A 398 -11.66 6.34 15.52
CA LEU A 398 -11.78 5.54 14.30
C LEU A 398 -13.12 5.77 13.59
N LEU A 399 -14.23 5.81 14.34
CA LEU A 399 -15.55 6.04 13.76
C LEU A 399 -15.64 7.44 13.12
N LEU A 400 -15.03 8.46 13.74
CA LEU A 400 -14.91 9.79 13.14
C LEU A 400 -14.07 9.77 11.87
N ALA A 401 -12.91 9.09 11.88
CA ALA A 401 -12.08 8.92 10.70
C ALA A 401 -12.85 8.28 9.53
N LEU A 402 -13.61 7.22 9.81
CA LEU A 402 -14.46 6.53 8.84
C LEU A 402 -15.61 7.42 8.35
N SER A 403 -16.21 8.24 9.21
CA SER A 403 -17.23 9.21 8.82
C SER A 403 -16.66 10.25 7.85
N MET A 404 -15.53 10.87 8.20
CA MET A 404 -14.83 11.85 7.34
C MET A 404 -14.41 11.24 6.02
N LEU A 405 -13.86 10.01 6.02
CA LEU A 405 -13.49 9.31 4.80
C LEU A 405 -14.70 9.08 3.90
N ASN A 406 -15.82 8.56 4.44
CA ASN A 406 -17.01 8.33 3.63
C ASN A 406 -17.63 9.64 3.11
N PHE A 407 -17.46 10.76 3.81
CA PHE A 407 -17.83 12.08 3.30
C PHE A 407 -16.96 12.49 2.11
N VAL A 408 -15.63 12.34 2.21
CA VAL A 408 -14.68 12.62 1.11
C VAL A 408 -14.89 11.69 -0.09
N LEU A 409 -15.37 10.46 0.15
CA LEU A 409 -15.76 9.50 -0.89
C LEU A 409 -17.18 9.75 -1.45
N GLU A 410 -17.86 10.82 -1.03
CA GLU A 410 -19.23 11.18 -1.43
C GLU A 410 -20.31 10.15 -1.03
N ARG A 411 -20.00 9.27 -0.06
CA ARG A 411 -20.91 8.25 0.49
C ARG A 411 -21.64 8.79 1.71
N ARG A 412 -22.47 9.81 1.53
CA ARG A 412 -23.12 10.58 2.63
C ARG A 412 -23.92 9.72 3.62
N SER A 413 -24.66 8.74 3.14
CA SER A 413 -25.45 7.84 4.01
C SER A 413 -24.56 7.07 4.99
N LYS A 414 -23.44 6.51 4.50
CA LYS A 414 -22.45 5.83 5.34
C LYS A 414 -21.74 6.81 6.26
N ALA A 415 -21.41 8.01 5.79
CA ALA A 415 -20.79 9.04 6.62
C ALA A 415 -21.68 9.40 7.83
N ALA A 416 -22.99 9.59 7.60
CA ALA A 416 -23.97 9.88 8.64
C ALA A 416 -24.14 8.71 9.64
N GLN A 417 -24.14 7.47 9.13
CA GLN A 417 -24.17 6.28 10.00
C GLN A 417 -22.97 6.25 10.95
N TYR A 418 -21.76 6.40 10.42
CA TYR A 418 -20.54 6.42 11.26
C TYR A 418 -20.52 7.57 12.26
N LEU A 419 -21.04 8.74 11.88
CA LEU A 419 -21.15 9.88 12.80
C LEU A 419 -22.13 9.58 13.94
N ALA A 420 -23.27 8.96 13.65
CA ALA A 420 -24.25 8.58 14.67
C ALA A 420 -23.65 7.58 15.66
N GLU A 421 -22.95 6.56 15.16
CA GLU A 421 -22.24 5.58 15.99
C GLU A 421 -21.13 6.25 16.83
N ALA A 422 -20.40 7.20 16.27
CA ALA A 422 -19.38 7.98 16.98
C ALA A 422 -19.99 8.81 18.12
N LYS A 423 -21.13 9.48 17.89
CA LYS A 423 -21.85 10.26 18.91
C LYS A 423 -22.30 9.40 20.08
N VAL A 424 -22.85 8.22 19.78
CA VAL A 424 -23.26 7.25 20.82
C VAL A 424 -22.05 6.79 21.63
N ALA A 425 -20.97 6.38 20.95
CA ALA A 425 -19.75 5.93 21.63
C ALA A 425 -19.12 7.03 22.49
N ASN A 426 -19.09 8.28 22.00
CA ASN A 426 -18.57 9.43 22.74
C ASN A 426 -19.36 9.72 24.02
N GLY A 427 -20.67 9.42 24.06
CA GLY A 427 -21.50 9.59 25.26
C GLY A 427 -21.07 8.68 26.43
N PHE A 428 -20.33 7.61 26.17
CA PHE A 428 -19.79 6.70 27.18
C PHE A 428 -18.29 6.93 27.46
N ALA A 429 -17.63 7.80 26.69
CA ALA A 429 -16.20 8.06 26.76
C ALA A 429 -15.88 9.29 27.63
N ALA A 430 -14.60 9.44 28.00
CA ALA A 430 -14.13 10.65 28.66
C ALA A 430 -14.26 11.87 27.69
N PRO A 431 -14.71 13.04 28.17
CA PRO A 431 -14.85 14.21 27.32
C PRO A 431 -13.48 14.67 26.78
N HIS A 432 -13.31 14.68 25.46
CA HIS A 432 -12.10 15.15 24.80
C HIS A 432 -12.41 16.29 23.82
N ALA A 433 -11.77 17.46 24.01
CA ALA A 433 -12.09 18.69 23.27
C ALA A 433 -11.97 18.52 21.73
N GLN A 434 -10.94 17.82 21.26
CA GLN A 434 -10.74 17.59 19.84
C GLN A 434 -11.84 16.72 19.23
N ILE A 435 -12.30 15.67 19.94
CA ILE A 435 -13.36 14.78 19.45
C ILE A 435 -14.66 15.58 19.31
N SER A 436 -15.00 16.39 20.32
CA SER A 436 -16.19 17.24 20.29
C SER A 436 -16.18 18.20 19.10
N ALA A 437 -15.05 18.86 18.84
CA ALA A 437 -14.89 19.76 17.69
C ALA A 437 -15.02 19.02 16.34
N GLU A 438 -14.48 17.80 16.22
CA GLU A 438 -14.60 16.98 15.01
C GLU A 438 -16.03 16.44 14.80
N ILE A 439 -16.76 16.10 15.88
CA ILE A 439 -18.18 15.73 15.82
C ILE A 439 -19.01 16.92 15.32
N GLU A 440 -18.75 18.12 15.84
CA GLU A 440 -19.44 19.35 15.42
C GLU A 440 -19.16 19.65 13.94
N LEU A 441 -17.89 19.60 13.53
CA LEU A 441 -17.48 19.75 12.13
C LEU A 441 -18.26 18.81 11.21
N MET A 442 -18.31 17.51 11.53
CA MET A 442 -18.99 16.52 10.71
C MET A 442 -20.51 16.66 10.75
N THR A 443 -21.07 17.13 11.86
CA THR A 443 -22.51 17.42 11.97
C THR A 443 -22.89 18.55 11.01
N ASN A 444 -22.15 19.65 11.04
CA ASN A 444 -22.36 20.79 10.14
C ASN A 444 -22.15 20.37 8.67
N ALA A 445 -21.11 19.57 8.38
CA ALA A 445 -20.80 19.09 7.03
C ALA A 445 -21.94 18.28 6.40
N LEU A 446 -22.65 17.49 7.20
CA LEU A 446 -23.74 16.64 6.74
C LEU A 446 -25.10 17.34 6.73
N GLU A 447 -25.29 18.39 7.56
CA GLU A 447 -26.52 19.18 7.62
C GLU A 447 -26.61 20.24 6.51
N GLU A 448 -25.52 20.92 6.15
CA GLU A 448 -25.52 22.01 5.15
C GLU A 448 -25.87 21.57 3.72
N VAL A 449 -25.93 20.26 3.43
CA VAL A 449 -26.14 19.72 2.07
C VAL A 449 -27.47 18.99 1.91
N GLN A 450 -28.43 19.17 2.81
CA GLN A 450 -29.83 18.95 2.41
C GLN A 450 -30.28 20.16 1.58
N PRO A 451 -30.44 20.06 0.24
CA PRO A 451 -31.14 21.11 -0.47
C PRO A 451 -32.53 21.20 0.15
N SER A 452 -32.83 22.36 0.70
CA SER A 452 -34.22 22.77 0.91
C SER A 452 -34.95 22.49 -0.39
N CYS A 453 -35.86 21.52 -0.34
CA CYS A 453 -36.96 21.42 -1.27
C CYS A 453 -37.68 22.77 -1.21
N ILE A 454 -37.28 23.71 -2.06
CA ILE A 454 -38.07 24.90 -2.33
C ILE A 454 -39.28 24.37 -3.08
N THR A 455 -40.31 24.03 -2.30
CA THR A 455 -41.68 24.03 -2.77
C THR A 455 -41.99 25.43 -3.26
N ALA A 456 -41.80 25.67 -4.55
CA ALA A 456 -42.47 26.76 -5.23
C ALA A 456 -43.96 26.37 -5.30
N LYS A 457 -44.71 26.79 -4.27
CA LYS A 457 -46.16 26.90 -4.32
C LYS A 457 -46.52 28.12 -5.18
N ALA A 458 -47.46 27.87 -6.09
CA ALA A 458 -48.30 28.80 -6.86
C ALA A 458 -47.62 29.62 -7.96
#